data_AF-A0AAV0QV50-F1
#
_entry.id   AF-A0AAV0QV50-F1
#
_cell.length_a   1.000
_cell.length_b   1.000
_cell.length_c   1.000
_cell.angle_alpha   90.00
_cell.angle_beta   90.00
_cell.angle_gamma   90.00
#
_symmetry.space_group_name_H-M   'P 1'
#
loop_
_entity.id
_entity.type
_entity.pdbx_description
1 polymer ?
#
loop_
_entity_poly.entity_id
_entity_poly.type
_entity_poly.pdbx_seq_one_letter_code
_entity_poly.pdbx_strand_id
1 'polypeptide(L)'
;MTLLAIVLAVSLISHPFSLITLLSLLSAWLFLYTFRPSDQPLVVMGRTFSDRETLGILILVTVVVVFLTSVGSLLISATMVGLAIVCVHGAFRDPEDLFMDEQEGGGAGLFSLIGGSAAAAAGNSMMSRV
;
A
#
# COMPACT_ATOMS: atom_id res chain seq x y z
N MET A 1 3.85 -18.89 -23.41
CA MET A 1 4.81 -18.94 -22.30
C MET A 1 6.26 -18.85 -22.76
N THR A 2 6.70 -19.57 -23.81
CA THR A 2 8.08 -19.51 -24.33
C THR A 2 8.52 -18.12 -24.80
N LEU A 3 7.68 -17.39 -25.53
CA LEU A 3 7.99 -16.00 -25.97
C LEU A 3 8.25 -15.06 -24.80
N LEU A 4 7.43 -15.15 -23.74
CA LEU A 4 7.58 -14.32 -22.55
C LEU A 4 8.89 -14.63 -21.81
N ALA A 5 9.27 -15.92 -21.71
CA ALA A 5 10.54 -16.34 -21.13
C ALA A 5 11.75 -15.83 -21.92
N ILE A 6 11.68 -15.85 -23.26
CA ILE A 6 12.75 -15.34 -24.12
C ILE A 6 12.90 -13.82 -23.94
N VAL A 7 11.80 -13.07 -23.95
CA VAL A 7 11.83 -11.61 -23.74
C VAL A 7 12.38 -11.26 -22.36
N LEU A 8 11.98 -11.97 -21.30
CA LEU A 8 12.54 -11.80 -19.96
C LEU A 8 14.05 -12.08 -19.93
N ALA A 9 14.49 -13.18 -20.54
CA ALA A 9 15.90 -13.56 -20.58
C ALA A 9 16.77 -12.50 -21.28
N VAL A 10 16.31 -11.99 -22.43
CA VAL A 10 17.01 -10.92 -23.17
C VAL A 10 17.01 -9.61 -22.38
N SER A 11 15.90 -9.23 -21.75
CA SER A 11 15.81 -8.02 -20.91
C SER A 11 16.73 -8.04 -19.70
N LEU A 12 16.82 -9.20 -19.02
CA LEU A 12 17.71 -9.42 -17.88
C LEU A 12 19.19 -9.33 -18.29
N ILE A 13 19.56 -9.99 -19.39
CA ILE A 13 20.92 -9.93 -19.94
C ILE A 13 21.30 -8.51 -20.36
N SER A 14 20.34 -7.72 -20.83
CA SER A 14 20.58 -6.34 -21.26
C SER A 14 20.77 -5.36 -20.10
N HIS A 15 20.35 -5.71 -18.87
CA HIS A 15 20.41 -4.84 -17.70
C HIS A 15 21.21 -5.49 -16.57
N PRO A 16 22.55 -5.31 -16.51
CA PRO A 16 23.42 -6.01 -15.57
C PRO A 16 23.04 -5.72 -14.11
N PHE A 17 22.60 -4.49 -13.79
CA PHE A 17 22.16 -4.12 -12.45
C PHE A 17 20.87 -4.83 -12.02
N SER A 18 19.89 -4.93 -12.93
CA SER A 18 18.64 -5.66 -12.70
C SER A 18 18.88 -7.17 -12.54
N LEU A 19 19.86 -7.71 -13.27
CA LEU A 19 20.24 -9.11 -13.17
C LEU A 19 20.85 -9.42 -11.80
N ILE A 20 21.83 -8.62 -11.37
CA ILE A 20 22.51 -8.82 -10.07
C ILE A 20 21.53 -8.73 -8.90
N THR A 21 20.65 -7.72 -8.90
CA THR A 21 19.65 -7.51 -7.84
C THR A 21 18.65 -8.67 -7.78
N LEU A 22 18.13 -9.11 -8.93
CA LEU A 22 17.17 -10.23 -8.99
C LEU A 22 17.84 -11.56 -8.60
N LEU A 23 19.09 -11.79 -9.01
CA LEU A 23 19.86 -12.99 -8.68
C LEU A 23 20.21 -13.04 -7.19
N SER A 24 20.59 -11.91 -6.59
CA SER A 24 20.78 -11.80 -5.14
C SER A 24 19.50 -12.15 -4.36
N LEU A 25 18.36 -11.60 -4.78
CA LEU A 25 17.07 -11.90 -4.15
C LEU A 25 16.69 -13.38 -4.30
N LEU A 26 16.82 -13.93 -5.52
CA LEU A 26 16.57 -15.36 -5.78
C LEU A 26 17.48 -16.24 -4.92
N SER A 27 18.75 -15.88 -4.79
CA SER A 27 19.72 -16.60 -3.98
C SER A 27 19.35 -16.57 -2.50
N ALA A 28 18.85 -15.44 -1.98
CA ALA A 28 18.34 -15.34 -0.61
C ALA A 28 17.13 -16.26 -0.38
N TRP A 29 16.17 -16.28 -1.30
CA TRP A 29 15.02 -17.18 -1.24
C TRP A 29 15.44 -18.66 -1.28
N LEU A 30 16.27 -19.05 -2.24
CA LEU A 30 16.77 -20.42 -2.36
C LEU A 30 17.60 -20.84 -1.13
N PHE A 31 18.48 -19.97 -0.65
CA PHE A 31 19.27 -20.25 0.54
C PHE A 31 18.41 -20.47 1.78
N LEU A 32 17.40 -19.61 1.99
CA LEU A 32 16.55 -19.65 3.18
C LEU A 32 15.44 -20.72 3.12
N TYR A 33 15.03 -21.19 1.95
CA TYR A 33 13.95 -22.18 1.81
C TYR A 33 14.37 -23.52 1.20
N THR A 34 15.40 -23.56 0.35
CA THR A 34 15.86 -24.81 -0.29
C THR A 34 17.01 -25.44 0.49
N PHE A 35 17.98 -24.65 0.94
CA PHE A 35 19.15 -25.15 1.67
C PHE A 35 18.95 -25.19 3.19
N ARG A 36 17.88 -24.59 3.68
CA ARG A 36 17.53 -24.50 5.09
C ARG A 36 16.31 -25.37 5.39
N PRO A 37 16.42 -26.35 6.30
CA PRO A 37 15.27 -27.12 6.78
C PRO A 37 14.25 -26.20 7.48
N SER A 38 12.95 -26.32 7.15
CA SER A 38 11.88 -25.49 7.73
C SER A 38 11.77 -25.58 9.26
N ASP A 39 12.31 -26.63 9.88
CA ASP A 39 12.24 -26.85 11.32
C ASP A 39 13.32 -26.10 12.12
N GLN A 40 14.28 -25.43 11.47
CA GLN A 40 15.36 -24.72 12.17
C GLN A 40 15.16 -23.20 12.16
N PRO A 41 15.00 -22.53 13.32
CA PRO A 41 14.88 -21.08 13.39
C PRO A 41 16.16 -20.38 12.88
N LEU A 42 16.03 -19.17 12.31
CA LEU A 42 17.18 -18.43 11.78
C LEU A 42 17.96 -17.83 12.93
N VAL A 43 19.17 -18.32 13.19
CA VAL A 43 20.02 -17.77 14.25
C VAL A 43 21.02 -16.82 13.61
N VAL A 44 20.83 -15.51 13.82
CA VAL A 44 21.78 -14.48 13.40
C VAL A 44 22.33 -13.83 14.66
N MET A 45 23.66 -13.77 14.82
CA MET A 45 24.33 -13.16 15.97
C MET A 45 23.86 -13.72 17.34
N GLY A 46 23.49 -15.00 17.40
CA GLY A 46 23.00 -15.66 18.62
C GLY A 46 21.53 -15.36 18.98
N ARG A 47 20.80 -14.61 18.14
CA ARG A 47 19.35 -14.40 18.28
C ARG A 47 18.59 -15.28 17.29
N THR A 48 17.61 -16.02 17.80
CA THR A 48 16.67 -16.81 16.99
C THR A 48 15.58 -15.91 16.42
N PHE A 49 15.43 -15.90 15.11
CA PHE A 49 14.32 -15.27 14.40
C PHE A 49 13.27 -16.32 14.07
N SER A 50 12.01 -15.96 14.29
CA SER A 50 10.87 -16.78 13.91
C SER A 50 10.76 -16.86 12.39
N ASP A 51 10.11 -17.93 11.91
CA ASP A 51 9.83 -18.12 10.49
C ASP A 51 9.04 -16.93 9.90
N ARG A 52 8.01 -16.45 10.63
CA ARG A 52 7.19 -15.32 10.20
C ARG A 52 7.98 -14.02 10.04
N GLU A 53 8.94 -13.78 10.93
CA GLU A 53 9.79 -12.59 10.89
C GLU A 53 10.75 -12.67 9.70
N THR A 54 11.36 -13.84 9.49
CA THR A 54 12.25 -14.10 8.36
C THR A 54 11.51 -13.96 7.02
N LEU A 55 10.32 -14.54 6.93
CA LEU A 55 9.45 -14.47 5.77
C LEU A 55 8.98 -13.02 5.53
N GLY A 56 8.58 -12.31 6.58
CA GLY A 56 8.21 -10.90 6.51
C GLY A 56 9.36 -9.99 6.04
N ILE A 57 10.57 -10.18 6.57
CA ILE A 57 11.77 -9.47 6.13
C ILE A 57 12.07 -9.80 4.65
N LEU A 58 11.98 -11.06 4.26
CA LEU A 58 12.26 -11.49 2.89
C LEU A 58 11.24 -10.91 1.89
N ILE A 59 9.97 -10.82 2.28
CA ILE A 59 8.93 -10.12 1.49
C ILE A 59 9.25 -8.63 1.41
N LEU A 60 9.57 -7.97 2.52
CA LEU A 60 9.89 -6.55 2.54
C LEU A 60 11.09 -6.25 1.63
N VAL A 61 12.15 -7.06 1.71
CA VAL A 61 13.32 -6.96 0.83
C VAL A 61 12.92 -7.18 -0.63
N THR A 62 12.08 -8.16 -0.93
CA THR A 62 11.54 -8.38 -2.28
C THR A 62 10.83 -7.13 -2.81
N VAL A 63 9.97 -6.52 -2.00
CA VAL A 63 9.24 -5.30 -2.37
C VAL A 63 10.23 -4.17 -2.67
N VAL A 64 11.20 -3.92 -1.78
CA VAL A 64 12.24 -2.90 -1.97
C VAL A 64 13.04 -3.14 -3.24
N VAL A 65 13.45 -4.38 -3.50
CA VAL A 65 14.19 -4.74 -4.73
C VAL A 65 13.35 -4.46 -5.97
N VAL A 66 12.07 -4.83 -6.00
CA VAL A 66 11.17 -4.53 -7.12
C VAL A 66 11.07 -3.02 -7.37
N PHE A 67 10.99 -2.22 -6.29
CA PHE A 67 10.99 -0.75 -6.38
C PHE A 67 12.33 -0.16 -6.87
N LEU A 68 13.46 -0.78 -6.55
CA LEU A 68 14.79 -0.35 -7.01
C LEU A 68 15.11 -0.81 -8.44
N THR A 69 14.37 -1.79 -8.96
CA THR A 69 14.52 -2.29 -10.33
C THR A 69 13.78 -1.37 -11.31
N SER A 70 14.10 -1.42 -12.61
CA SER A 70 13.42 -0.68 -13.70
C SER A 70 11.88 -0.64 -13.58
N VAL A 71 11.28 -1.72 -13.11
CA VAL A 71 9.83 -1.86 -12.86
C VAL A 71 9.33 -0.90 -11.77
N GLY A 72 10.11 -0.66 -10.72
CA GLY A 72 9.79 0.27 -9.65
C GLY A 72 9.73 1.72 -10.12
N SER A 73 10.70 2.14 -10.94
CA SER A 73 10.67 3.46 -11.57
C SER A 73 9.43 3.66 -12.46
N LEU A 74 8.99 2.59 -13.14
CA LEU A 74 7.75 2.62 -13.92
C LEU A 74 6.51 2.74 -13.04
N LEU A 75 6.42 1.99 -11.94
CA LEU A 75 5.29 2.05 -11.01
C LEU A 75 5.18 3.42 -10.31
N ILE A 76 6.31 3.98 -9.87
CA ILE A 76 6.33 5.29 -9.20
C ILE A 76 5.92 6.39 -10.18
N SER A 77 6.44 6.32 -11.42
CA SER A 77 6.11 7.27 -12.48
C SER A 77 4.63 7.18 -12.88
N ALA A 78 4.12 5.96 -13.11
CA ALA A 78 2.72 5.75 -13.45
C ALA A 78 1.76 6.23 -12.34
N THR A 79 2.10 6.01 -11.07
CA THR A 79 1.30 6.47 -9.93
C THR A 79 1.31 7.99 -9.82
N MET A 80 2.47 8.64 -9.97
CA MET A 80 2.57 10.10 -9.96
C MET A 80 1.80 10.73 -11.11
N VAL A 81 1.94 10.19 -12.32
CA VAL A 81 1.18 10.66 -13.49
C VAL A 81 -0.31 10.43 -13.30
N GLY A 82 -0.73 9.27 -12.81
CA GLY A 82 -2.13 8.97 -12.50
C GLY A 82 -2.70 9.93 -11.45
N LEU A 83 -1.96 10.19 -10.37
CA LEU A 83 -2.33 11.17 -9.35
C LEU A 83 -2.50 12.57 -9.95
N ALA A 84 -1.55 13.01 -10.79
CA ALA A 84 -1.63 14.30 -11.47
C ALA A 84 -2.89 14.40 -12.35
N ILE A 85 -3.21 13.35 -13.10
CA ILE A 85 -4.43 13.29 -13.92
C ILE A 85 -5.68 13.38 -13.05
N VAL A 86 -5.74 12.65 -11.93
CA VAL A 86 -6.87 12.70 -10.99
C VAL A 86 -7.02 14.09 -10.37
N CYS A 87 -5.91 14.74 -9.99
CA CYS A 87 -5.92 16.11 -9.48
C CYS A 87 -6.41 17.10 -10.53
N VAL A 88 -5.93 17.00 -11.77
CA VAL A 88 -6.39 17.83 -12.89
C VAL A 88 -7.89 17.60 -13.13
N HIS A 89 -8.31 16.35 -13.22
CA HIS A 89 -9.72 16.00 -13.42
C HIS A 89 -10.60 16.52 -12.27
N GLY A 90 -10.13 16.42 -11.03
CA GLY A 90 -10.82 16.97 -9.86
C GLY A 90 -10.84 18.50 -9.81
N ALA A 91 -9.82 19.18 -10.33
CA ALA A 91 -9.76 20.64 -10.40
C ALA A 91 -10.73 21.23 -11.44
N PHE A 92 -10.98 20.49 -12.52
CA PHE A 92 -11.95 20.86 -13.56
C PHE A 92 -13.31 20.17 -13.40
N ARG A 93 -13.48 19.34 -12.36
CA ARG A 93 -14.78 18.75 -12.03
C ARG A 93 -15.58 19.82 -11.28
N ASP A 94 -16.51 20.43 -12.00
CA ASP A 94 -17.45 21.39 -11.44
C ASP A 94 -18.22 20.76 -10.24
N PRO A 95 -18.21 21.40 -9.06
CA PRO A 95 -19.03 20.99 -7.91
C PRO A 95 -20.47 21.49 -8.07
N GLU A 96 -21.05 21.27 -9.25
CA GLU A 96 -22.38 21.78 -9.63
C GLU A 96 -23.54 21.10 -8.88
N ASP A 97 -23.24 20.08 -8.06
CA ASP A 97 -24.18 19.38 -7.16
C ASP A 97 -23.97 19.67 -5.66
N LEU A 98 -23.05 20.56 -5.25
CA LEU A 98 -22.79 20.78 -3.81
C LEU A 98 -23.69 21.86 -3.17
N PHE A 99 -24.41 22.66 -3.97
CA PHE A 99 -25.17 23.81 -3.46
C PHE A 99 -26.59 23.98 -4.04
N MET A 100 -27.11 23.01 -4.80
CA MET A 100 -28.51 23.10 -5.29
C MET A 100 -29.56 22.48 -4.36
N ASP A 101 -29.18 21.62 -3.41
CA ASP A 101 -30.14 21.03 -2.45
C ASP A 101 -30.03 21.60 -1.02
N GLU A 102 -28.98 22.37 -0.68
CA GLU A 102 -28.78 22.85 0.70
C GLU A 102 -29.47 24.20 0.99
N GLN A 103 -30.07 24.84 -0.02
CA GLN A 103 -30.90 26.04 0.19
C GLN A 103 -32.40 25.73 0.35
N GLU A 104 -32.84 24.51 0.03
CA GLU A 104 -34.22 24.04 0.20
C GLU A 104 -34.31 22.79 1.11
N GLY A 105 -33.68 22.86 2.29
CA GLY A 105 -34.12 22.02 3.43
C GLY A 105 -33.04 21.21 4.14
N GLY A 106 -32.34 21.85 5.08
CA GLY A 106 -31.86 21.18 6.29
C GLY A 106 -30.61 20.32 6.15
N GLY A 107 -29.45 20.97 6.09
CA GLY A 107 -28.13 20.34 6.21
C GLY A 107 -27.99 19.51 7.49
N ALA A 108 -28.16 18.21 7.37
CA ALA A 108 -27.77 17.21 8.36
C ALA A 108 -26.49 16.50 7.90
N GLY A 109 -25.41 17.27 7.78
CA GLY A 109 -24.07 16.73 7.54
C GLY A 109 -23.49 16.04 8.78
N LEU A 110 -22.35 15.38 8.62
CA LEU A 110 -21.60 14.66 9.66
C LEU A 110 -21.36 15.46 10.96
N PHE A 111 -21.40 16.80 10.90
CA PHE A 111 -21.30 17.70 12.06
C PHE A 111 -22.59 17.79 12.90
N SER A 112 -23.76 17.47 12.33
CA SER A 112 -25.03 17.38 13.06
C SER A 112 -25.05 16.18 14.03
N LEU A 113 -24.33 15.09 13.72
CA LEU A 113 -24.15 13.96 14.63
C LEU A 113 -23.32 14.33 15.88
N ILE A 114 -22.34 15.23 15.72
CA ILE A 114 -21.53 15.74 16.83
C ILE A 114 -22.34 16.73 17.69
N GLY A 115 -23.10 17.64 17.07
CA GLY A 115 -23.98 18.58 17.78
C GLY A 115 -25.22 17.92 18.43
N GLY A 116 -25.78 16.88 17.80
CA GLY A 116 -26.95 16.15 18.29
C GLY A 116 -26.67 15.33 19.55
N SER A 117 -25.43 14.84 19.70
CA SER A 117 -25.01 14.14 20.92
C SER A 117 -24.96 15.06 22.16
N ALA A 118 -24.59 16.33 21.98
CA ALA A 118 -24.58 17.33 23.05
C ALA A 118 -26.00 17.78 23.43
N ALA A 119 -26.89 17.92 22.44
CA ALA A 119 -28.30 18.26 22.67
C ALA A 119 -29.08 17.14 23.40
N ALA A 120 -28.82 15.88 23.06
CA ALA A 120 -29.43 14.73 23.74
C ALA A 120 -29.01 14.62 25.22
N ALA A 121 -27.76 14.96 25.55
CA ALA A 121 -27.28 14.97 26.93
C ALA A 121 -27.90 16.09 27.79
N ALA A 122 -28.18 17.26 27.19
CA ALA A 122 -28.84 18.36 27.88
C ALA A 122 -30.33 18.06 28.17
N GLY A 123 -31.04 17.44 27.23
CA GLY A 123 -32.47 17.11 27.38
C GLY A 123 -32.76 16.09 28.49
N ASN A 124 -31.91 15.08 28.65
CA ASN A 124 -32.07 14.06 29.71
C ASN A 124 -31.87 14.61 31.12
N SER A 125 -31.07 15.67 31.29
CA SER A 125 -30.84 16.30 32.61
C SER A 125 -32.02 17.14 33.10
N MET A 126 -32.86 17.62 32.17
CA MET A 126 -34.00 18.49 32.46
C MET A 126 -35.26 17.67 32.76
N MET A 127 -35.41 16.48 32.16
CA MET A 127 -36.51 15.54 32.42
C MET A 127 -36.34 14.76 33.74
N SER A 128 -35.14 14.76 34.34
CA SER A 128 -34.87 14.13 35.64
C SER A 128 -35.14 15.07 36.84
N ARG A 129 -35.52 16.34 36.58
CA ARG A 129 -35.76 17.37 37.61
C ARG A 129 -37.22 17.81 37.73
N VAL A 130 -38.16 17.03 37.19
CA VAL A 130 -39.61 17.20 37.37
C VAL A 130 -40.15 15.95 38.07
#